data_AF-A0A382NFD7-F1
#
_entry.id   AF-A0A382NFD7-F1
#
_cell.length_a   1.000
_cell.length_b   1.000
_cell.length_c   1.000
_cell.angle_alpha   90.00
_cell.angle_beta   90.00
_cell.angle_gamma   90.00
#
_symmetry.space_group_name_H-M   'P 1'
#
loop_
_entity.id
_entity.type
_entity.pdbx_description
1 polymer ?
#
loop_
_entity_poly.entity_id
_entity_poly.type
_entity_poly.pdbx_seq_one_letter_code
_entity_poly.pdbx_strand_id
1 'polypeptide(L)'
;IMLVGLQLAGLWFSGSRGPYIATSTGLITFFILAIAFGHIKWMTRYALILIGGGLFAATIIAVPSEQSNIGIKRVLSIQNQITNSEEGPNELTGGLGGRFNIWNPTLELTRKWNVPAKESSINTLLRPMFGLGPDMFVYSFPIVSKPRTGIQVVDHAHNYELQVLMEQGFLGLIGFTMFSGFLVVSAFTTVKKIRSSNYRLSVVAIIGLALLPPMIGRMVEIQSGVARVSDLAMMFALFGAIIALHELVNRQQVSNNETSPTAQRSTSAGFFAWKIIVIGVVATMIITLFIRWDIRRLSSSWHHAEGFSQTSSFDQLQAWAKAQSQAPERPLFTNGLFTEYFHGAILLHSQGDEEDALKLMLTARDLLL
;
A
#
# COMPACT_ATOMS: atom_id res chain seq x y z
N ILE A 1 -3.41 11.89 -22.54
CA ILE A 1 -4.84 11.49 -22.53
C ILE A 1 -4.97 9.99 -22.29
N MET A 2 -4.52 9.13 -23.22
CA MET A 2 -4.65 7.66 -23.09
C MET A 2 -4.09 7.09 -21.77
N LEU A 3 -2.85 7.45 -21.40
CA LEU A 3 -2.24 7.01 -20.14
C LEU A 3 -3.05 7.43 -18.89
N VAL A 4 -3.49 8.69 -18.85
CA VAL A 4 -4.32 9.22 -17.75
C VAL A 4 -5.65 8.47 -17.70
N GLY A 5 -6.27 8.22 -18.85
CA GLY A 5 -7.52 7.47 -18.91
C GLY A 5 -7.38 6.00 -18.50
N LEU A 6 -6.28 5.34 -18.85
CA LEU A 6 -5.97 3.99 -18.35
C LEU A 6 -5.76 3.99 -16.83
N GLN A 7 -5.07 4.98 -16.28
CA GLN A 7 -4.87 5.11 -14.82
C GLN A 7 -6.20 5.35 -14.10
N LEU A 8 -7.07 6.22 -14.63
CA LEU A 8 -8.39 6.48 -14.06
C LEU A 8 -9.33 5.26 -14.19
N ALA A 9 -9.27 4.53 -15.30
CA ALA A 9 -10.02 3.28 -15.45
C ALA A 9 -9.50 2.19 -14.50
N GLY A 10 -8.18 2.07 -14.34
CA GLY A 10 -7.57 1.16 -13.37
C GLY A 10 -7.97 1.50 -11.93
N LEU A 11 -7.98 2.79 -11.58
CA LEU A 11 -8.52 3.28 -10.31
C LEU A 11 -9.98 2.87 -10.12
N TRP A 12 -10.79 3.01 -11.18
CA TRP A 12 -12.20 2.60 -11.20
C TRP A 12 -12.39 1.13 -10.88
N PHE A 13 -11.73 0.25 -11.65
CA PHE A 13 -11.86 -1.20 -11.50
C PHE A 13 -11.22 -1.73 -10.21
N SER A 14 -10.21 -1.05 -9.66
CA SER A 14 -9.60 -1.45 -8.38
C SER A 14 -10.60 -1.45 -7.22
N GLY A 15 -11.65 -0.62 -7.29
CA GLY A 15 -12.67 -0.47 -6.25
C GLY A 15 -12.13 -0.02 -4.88
N SER A 16 -10.85 0.34 -4.77
CA SER A 16 -10.19 0.69 -3.52
C SER A 16 -10.36 2.17 -3.19
N ARG A 17 -10.77 2.49 -1.95
CA ARG A 17 -11.09 3.87 -1.53
C ARG A 17 -9.86 4.74 -1.31
N GLY A 18 -8.79 4.19 -0.74
CA GLY A 18 -7.55 4.92 -0.45
C GLY A 18 -6.96 5.60 -1.69
N PRO A 19 -6.78 4.87 -2.82
CA PRO A 19 -6.30 5.44 -4.07
C PRO A 19 -7.12 6.62 -4.60
N TYR A 20 -8.46 6.65 -4.42
CA TYR A 20 -9.28 7.81 -4.83
C TYR A 20 -8.94 9.05 -4.01
N ILE A 21 -8.77 8.91 -2.69
CA ILE A 21 -8.39 10.00 -1.80
C ILE A 21 -6.99 10.49 -2.20
N ALA A 22 -6.02 9.58 -2.35
CA ALA A 22 -4.66 9.91 -2.76
C ALA A 22 -4.63 10.67 -4.09
N THR A 23 -5.38 10.18 -5.08
CA THR A 23 -5.46 10.79 -6.42
C THR A 23 -6.11 12.16 -6.36
N SER A 24 -7.19 12.32 -5.60
CA SER A 24 -7.90 13.60 -5.46
C SER A 24 -7.03 14.65 -4.77
N THR A 25 -6.45 14.31 -3.63
CA THR A 25 -5.52 15.18 -2.90
C THR A 25 -4.29 15.50 -3.76
N GLY A 26 -3.76 14.52 -4.48
CA GLY A 26 -2.65 14.71 -5.41
C GLY A 26 -3.00 15.66 -6.54
N LEU A 27 -4.16 15.52 -7.19
CA LEU A 27 -4.60 16.43 -8.25
C LEU A 27 -4.77 17.87 -7.75
N ILE A 28 -5.43 18.06 -6.60
CA ILE A 28 -5.58 19.39 -5.99
C ILE A 28 -4.22 20.02 -5.74
N THR A 29 -3.31 19.25 -5.14
CA THR A 29 -1.94 19.67 -4.86
C THR A 29 -1.17 20.00 -6.13
N PHE A 30 -1.32 19.21 -7.19
CA PHE A 30 -0.70 19.44 -8.50
C PHE A 30 -1.09 20.80 -9.06
N PHE A 31 -2.39 21.14 -9.08
CA PHE A 31 -2.84 22.44 -9.59
C PHE A 31 -2.34 23.60 -8.72
N ILE A 32 -2.37 23.47 -7.39
CA ILE A 32 -1.81 24.48 -6.48
C ILE A 32 -0.33 24.72 -6.76
N LEU A 33 0.47 23.65 -6.89
CA LEU A 33 1.90 23.75 -7.18
C LEU A 33 2.17 24.26 -8.60
N ALA A 34 1.37 23.88 -9.59
CA ALA A 34 1.51 24.38 -10.96
C ALA A 34 1.30 25.89 -11.01
N ILE A 35 0.33 26.42 -10.26
CA ILE A 35 0.13 27.86 -10.10
C ILE A 35 1.34 28.48 -9.38
N ALA A 36 1.79 27.88 -8.28
CA ALA A 36 2.92 28.37 -7.49
C ALA A 36 4.24 28.44 -8.30
N PHE A 37 4.44 27.51 -9.24
CA PHE A 37 5.60 27.48 -10.14
C PHE A 37 5.45 28.39 -11.35
N GLY A 38 4.29 29.01 -11.57
CA GLY A 38 4.07 29.93 -12.69
C GLY A 38 3.62 29.26 -13.99
N HIS A 39 3.19 27.99 -13.94
CA HIS A 39 2.64 27.25 -15.09
C HIS A 39 1.16 27.58 -15.37
N ILE A 40 0.65 28.74 -14.94
CA ILE A 40 -0.77 29.13 -15.09
C ILE A 40 -1.25 29.07 -16.54
N LYS A 41 -0.40 29.46 -17.50
CA LYS A 41 -0.72 29.44 -18.94
C LYS A 41 -0.91 28.02 -19.50
N TRP A 42 -0.36 27.01 -18.83
CA TRP A 42 -0.44 25.60 -19.22
C TRP A 42 -1.57 24.86 -18.49
N MET A 43 -2.23 25.52 -17.52
CA MET A 43 -3.27 24.92 -16.70
C MET A 43 -4.48 24.46 -17.51
N THR A 44 -4.84 25.22 -18.55
CA THR A 44 -5.89 24.81 -19.50
C THR A 44 -5.54 23.51 -20.21
N ARG A 45 -4.28 23.33 -20.64
CA ARG A 45 -3.83 22.09 -21.28
C ARG A 45 -3.86 20.91 -20.31
N TYR A 46 -3.43 21.11 -19.06
CA TYR A 46 -3.49 20.06 -18.03
C TYR A 46 -4.94 19.66 -17.72
N ALA A 47 -5.83 20.63 -17.58
CA ALA A 47 -7.26 20.39 -17.39
C ALA A 47 -7.86 19.64 -18.58
N LEU A 48 -7.54 20.03 -19.82
CA LEU A 48 -7.99 19.32 -21.02
C LEU A 48 -7.47 17.88 -21.09
N ILE A 49 -6.21 17.63 -20.69
CA ILE A 49 -5.66 16.27 -20.63
C ILE A 49 -6.41 15.43 -19.59
N LEU A 50 -6.74 16.00 -18.44
CA LEU A 50 -7.48 15.31 -17.38
C LEU A 50 -8.92 15.02 -17.82
N ILE A 51 -9.61 16.00 -18.42
CA ILE A 51 -10.98 15.84 -18.97
C ILE A 51 -10.96 14.78 -20.07
N GLY A 52 -10.06 14.89 -21.04
CA GLY A 52 -9.92 13.91 -22.12
C GLY A 52 -9.58 12.52 -21.60
N GLY A 53 -8.72 12.43 -20.57
CA GLY A 53 -8.41 11.17 -19.87
C GLY A 53 -9.64 10.59 -19.17
N GLY A 54 -10.43 11.41 -18.50
CA GLY A 54 -11.67 11.00 -17.86
C GLY A 54 -12.72 10.50 -18.86
N LEU A 55 -12.87 11.17 -20.01
CA LEU A 55 -13.74 10.71 -21.09
C LEU A 55 -13.27 9.36 -21.66
N PHE A 56 -11.95 9.19 -21.87
CA PHE A 56 -11.38 7.92 -22.29
C PHE A 56 -11.60 6.81 -21.25
N ALA A 57 -11.43 7.13 -19.95
CA ALA A 57 -11.73 6.19 -18.87
C ALA A 57 -13.21 5.79 -18.89
N ALA A 58 -14.13 6.75 -19.07
CA ALA A 58 -15.56 6.50 -19.16
C ALA A 58 -15.90 5.55 -20.31
N THR A 59 -15.25 5.67 -21.46
CA THR A 59 -15.45 4.72 -22.57
C THR A 59 -15.02 3.30 -22.23
N ILE A 60 -13.92 3.13 -21.47
CA ILE A 60 -13.48 1.79 -21.01
C ILE A 60 -14.48 1.25 -19.97
N ILE A 61 -14.89 2.09 -19.01
CA ILE A 61 -15.79 1.72 -17.92
C ILE A 61 -17.18 1.33 -18.43
N ALA A 62 -17.64 1.97 -19.51
CA ALA A 62 -18.93 1.69 -20.14
C ALA A 62 -18.98 0.34 -20.88
N VAL A 63 -17.83 -0.31 -21.12
CA VAL A 63 -17.81 -1.67 -21.66
C VAL A 63 -18.40 -2.62 -20.62
N PRO A 64 -19.45 -3.40 -20.98
CA PRO A 64 -20.08 -4.34 -20.06
C PRO A 64 -19.06 -5.26 -19.41
N SER A 65 -19.01 -5.23 -18.08
CA SER A 65 -18.18 -6.11 -17.26
C SER A 65 -18.94 -6.49 -16.00
N GLU A 66 -18.68 -7.68 -15.48
CA GLU A 66 -19.27 -8.18 -14.23
C GLU A 66 -19.00 -7.24 -13.03
N GLN A 67 -17.96 -6.41 -13.13
CA GLN A 67 -17.52 -5.47 -12.08
C GLN A 67 -18.03 -4.03 -12.24
N SER A 68 -18.81 -3.73 -13.27
CA SER A 68 -19.28 -2.36 -13.60
C SER A 68 -20.02 -1.65 -12.45
N ASN A 69 -20.77 -2.39 -11.63
CA ASN A 69 -21.53 -1.85 -10.50
C ASN A 69 -20.67 -1.55 -9.25
N ILE A 70 -19.41 -1.97 -9.21
CA ILE A 70 -18.56 -1.83 -8.02
C ILE A 70 -18.15 -0.36 -7.83
N GLY A 71 -17.72 0.33 -8.89
CA GLY A 71 -17.23 1.71 -8.81
C GLY A 71 -18.29 2.69 -8.27
N ILE A 72 -19.51 2.63 -8.82
CA ILE A 72 -20.63 3.51 -8.40
C ILE A 72 -21.00 3.26 -6.93
N LYS A 73 -21.16 2.00 -6.52
CA LYS A 73 -21.44 1.64 -5.12
C LYS A 73 -20.35 2.16 -4.18
N ARG A 74 -19.09 2.18 -4.62
CA ARG A 74 -17.95 2.66 -3.82
C ARG A 74 -17.94 4.19 -3.70
N VAL A 75 -18.17 4.93 -4.78
CA VAL A 75 -18.27 6.40 -4.74
C VAL A 75 -19.41 6.86 -3.82
N LEU A 76 -20.59 6.26 -3.97
CA LEU A 76 -21.74 6.52 -3.08
C LEU A 76 -21.42 6.16 -1.63
N SER A 77 -20.67 5.09 -1.39
CA SER A 77 -20.26 4.72 -0.03
C SER A 77 -19.27 5.69 0.62
N ILE A 78 -18.41 6.37 -0.18
CA ILE A 78 -17.51 7.41 0.34
C ILE A 78 -18.34 8.63 0.78
N GLN A 79 -19.31 9.04 -0.04
CA GLN A 79 -20.23 10.14 0.30
C GLN A 79 -21.01 9.82 1.57
N ASN A 80 -21.64 8.64 1.64
CA ASN A 80 -22.41 8.22 2.81
C ASN A 80 -21.58 8.12 4.09
N GLN A 81 -20.27 7.86 3.99
CA GLN A 81 -19.37 7.84 5.17
C GLN A 81 -18.99 9.22 5.67
N ILE A 82 -18.96 10.22 4.79
CA ILE A 82 -18.68 11.61 5.18
C ILE A 82 -19.92 12.19 5.85
N THR A 83 -21.12 11.84 5.38
CA THR A 83 -22.38 12.37 5.92
C THR A 83 -22.91 11.61 7.13
N ASN A 84 -22.78 10.28 7.16
CA ASN A 84 -23.31 9.44 8.24
C ASN A 84 -22.15 8.89 9.08
N SER A 85 -21.64 9.73 9.97
CA SER A 85 -20.56 9.40 10.90
C SER A 85 -21.06 8.70 12.18
N GLU A 86 -22.26 8.13 12.17
CA GLU A 86 -22.83 7.50 13.37
C GLU A 86 -22.21 6.12 13.63
N GLU A 87 -21.98 5.85 14.92
CA GLU A 87 -21.46 4.58 15.45
C GLU A 87 -22.44 3.44 15.15
N GLY A 88 -22.25 2.80 13.99
CA GLY A 88 -22.92 1.55 13.67
C GLY A 88 -22.49 0.40 14.61
N PRO A 89 -23.24 -0.73 14.60
CA PRO A 89 -22.96 -1.90 15.44
C PRO A 89 -21.51 -2.38 15.30
N ASN A 90 -21.00 -3.14 16.28
CA ASN A 90 -19.61 -3.65 16.41
C ASN A 90 -19.06 -4.49 15.23
N GLU A 91 -19.75 -4.53 14.10
CA GLU A 91 -19.36 -5.18 12.86
C GLU A 91 -18.38 -4.31 12.06
N LEU A 92 -17.47 -4.96 11.34
CA LEU A 92 -16.55 -4.33 10.39
C LEU A 92 -17.32 -3.86 9.14
N THR A 93 -18.19 -2.87 9.31
CA THR A 93 -18.73 -2.14 8.17
C THR A 93 -17.59 -1.32 7.58
N GLY A 94 -17.27 -1.56 6.30
CA GLY A 94 -16.16 -0.85 5.68
C GLY A 94 -16.43 0.65 5.64
N GLY A 95 -15.59 1.48 6.26
CA GLY A 95 -15.75 2.95 6.30
C GLY A 95 -15.08 3.60 7.52
N LEU A 96 -15.35 4.89 7.77
CA LEU A 96 -14.82 5.60 8.94
C LEU A 96 -15.37 5.03 10.26
N GLY A 97 -16.66 4.68 10.34
CA GLY A 97 -17.24 4.02 11.53
C GLY A 97 -16.54 2.70 11.88
N GLY A 98 -16.32 1.82 10.89
CA GLY A 98 -15.52 0.60 11.08
C GLY A 98 -14.07 0.86 11.49
N ARG A 99 -13.47 1.97 11.02
CA ARG A 99 -12.12 2.38 11.45
C ARG A 99 -12.10 2.85 12.89
N PHE A 100 -13.10 3.61 13.37
CA PHE A 100 -13.20 3.97 14.78
C PHE A 100 -13.36 2.75 15.69
N ASN A 101 -14.07 1.72 15.24
CA ASN A 101 -14.15 0.42 15.91
C ASN A 101 -12.79 -0.33 15.98
N ILE A 102 -11.78 0.11 15.24
CA ILE A 102 -10.39 -0.38 15.31
C ILE A 102 -9.53 0.60 16.11
N TRP A 103 -9.61 1.89 15.81
CA TRP A 103 -8.77 2.92 16.43
C TRP A 103 -9.04 3.07 17.93
N ASN A 104 -10.30 3.01 18.37
CA ASN A 104 -10.63 3.15 19.78
C ASN A 104 -10.01 2.02 20.63
N PRO A 105 -10.20 0.72 20.31
CA PRO A 105 -9.49 -0.34 21.01
C PRO A 105 -7.97 -0.28 20.84
N THR A 106 -7.47 0.14 19.67
CA THR A 106 -6.02 0.33 19.45
C THR A 106 -5.44 1.38 20.40
N LEU A 107 -6.13 2.50 20.58
CA LEU A 107 -5.77 3.53 21.55
C LEU A 107 -5.89 3.03 22.99
N GLU A 108 -6.85 2.15 23.30
CA GLU A 108 -6.88 1.48 24.60
C GLU A 108 -5.66 0.58 24.80
N LEU A 109 -5.23 -0.13 23.75
CA LEU A 109 -4.03 -0.97 23.77
C LEU A 109 -2.76 -0.15 24.08
N THR A 110 -2.67 1.10 23.62
CA THR A 110 -1.54 2.00 23.97
C THR A 110 -1.42 2.33 25.46
N ARG A 111 -2.45 2.06 26.27
CA ARG A 111 -2.42 2.30 27.71
C ARG A 111 -1.98 1.06 28.48
N LYS A 112 -2.33 -0.12 27.99
CA LYS A 112 -2.13 -1.40 28.69
C LYS A 112 -0.96 -2.20 28.14
N TRP A 113 -0.70 -2.11 26.84
CA TRP A 113 0.34 -2.86 26.12
C TRP A 113 0.28 -4.37 26.37
N ASN A 114 -0.94 -4.92 26.44
CA ASN A 114 -1.17 -6.33 26.72
C ASN A 114 -0.73 -7.21 25.55
N VAL A 115 -0.14 -8.37 25.85
CA VAL A 115 0.08 -9.46 24.89
C VAL A 115 -0.46 -10.77 25.47
N PRO A 116 -0.74 -11.78 24.63
CA PRO A 116 -1.19 -13.09 25.12
C PRO A 116 -0.11 -13.88 25.89
N ALA A 117 1.17 -13.64 25.58
CA ALA A 117 2.29 -14.37 26.15
C ALA A 117 2.69 -13.81 27.53
N LYS A 118 3.05 -14.70 28.47
CA LYS A 118 3.72 -14.28 29.71
C LYS A 118 5.13 -13.82 29.38
N GLU A 119 5.54 -12.70 29.96
CA GLU A 119 6.84 -12.09 29.73
C GLU A 119 7.47 -11.61 31.05
N SER A 120 8.75 -11.24 31.00
CA SER A 120 9.44 -10.64 32.15
C SER A 120 8.91 -9.22 32.42
N SER A 121 8.99 -8.79 33.69
CA SER A 121 8.58 -7.43 34.08
C SER A 121 9.32 -6.32 33.32
N ILE A 122 10.56 -6.59 32.89
CA ILE A 122 11.37 -5.63 32.11
C ILE A 122 10.78 -5.46 30.71
N ASN A 123 10.37 -6.55 30.05
CA ASN A 123 9.79 -6.47 28.71
C ASN A 123 8.44 -5.74 28.74
N THR A 124 7.60 -6.02 29.74
CA THR A 124 6.33 -5.30 29.94
C THR A 124 6.57 -3.80 30.15
N LEU A 125 7.59 -3.43 30.95
CA LEU A 125 7.93 -2.04 31.24
C LEU A 125 8.44 -1.28 30.00
N LEU A 126 9.23 -1.94 29.15
CA LEU A 126 9.86 -1.32 27.98
C LEU A 126 8.97 -1.32 26.73
N ARG A 127 7.90 -2.12 26.73
CA ARG A 127 6.97 -2.24 25.60
C ARG A 127 6.39 -0.92 25.09
N PRO A 128 6.03 0.07 25.93
CA PRO A 128 5.60 1.37 25.40
C PRO A 128 6.66 2.04 24.51
N MET A 129 7.95 1.82 24.79
CA MET A 129 9.03 2.41 24.03
C MET A 129 9.28 1.68 22.70
N PHE A 130 9.23 0.34 22.70
CA PHE A 130 9.63 -0.51 21.57
C PHE A 130 8.48 -1.16 20.81
N GLY A 131 7.26 -1.04 21.32
CA GLY A 131 6.07 -1.63 20.72
C GLY A 131 5.89 -3.10 21.06
N LEU A 132 4.83 -3.68 20.50
CA LEU A 132 4.48 -5.09 20.59
C LEU A 132 5.46 -5.98 19.81
N GLY A 133 6.13 -5.42 18.80
CA GLY A 133 6.91 -6.16 17.81
C GLY A 133 6.15 -6.38 16.50
N PRO A 134 6.85 -6.79 15.43
CA PRO A 134 6.25 -7.05 14.13
C PRO A 134 5.22 -8.17 14.22
N ASP A 135 4.11 -8.04 13.48
CA ASP A 135 3.02 -9.01 13.40
C ASP A 135 2.31 -9.33 14.73
N MET A 136 2.59 -8.59 15.82
CA MET A 136 2.00 -8.85 17.14
C MET A 136 0.64 -8.17 17.34
N PHE A 137 0.30 -7.18 16.51
CA PHE A 137 -0.95 -6.44 16.63
C PHE A 137 -2.18 -7.36 16.55
N VAL A 138 -2.18 -8.32 15.63
CA VAL A 138 -3.26 -9.29 15.40
C VAL A 138 -3.59 -10.12 16.66
N TYR A 139 -2.59 -10.37 17.50
CA TYR A 139 -2.74 -11.19 18.71
C TYR A 139 -3.11 -10.36 19.94
N SER A 140 -2.66 -9.10 20.00
CA SER A 140 -2.95 -8.20 21.12
C SER A 140 -4.27 -7.46 20.99
N PHE A 141 -4.70 -7.15 19.76
CA PHE A 141 -5.93 -6.41 19.51
C PHE A 141 -7.19 -7.11 20.09
N PRO A 142 -7.38 -8.44 19.96
CA PRO A 142 -8.52 -9.15 20.53
C PRO A 142 -8.66 -9.02 22.05
N ILE A 143 -7.57 -8.74 22.78
CA ILE A 143 -7.58 -8.61 24.24
C ILE A 143 -8.37 -7.38 24.70
N VAL A 144 -8.37 -6.33 23.89
CA VAL A 144 -9.03 -5.04 24.21
C VAL A 144 -10.26 -4.78 23.35
N SER A 145 -10.41 -5.46 22.22
CA SER A 145 -11.56 -5.29 21.35
C SER A 145 -12.80 -6.01 21.88
N LYS A 146 -13.98 -5.44 21.66
CA LYS A 146 -15.26 -6.13 21.95
C LYS A 146 -15.41 -7.38 21.07
N PRO A 147 -15.98 -8.49 21.59
CA PRO A 147 -16.31 -9.67 20.80
C PRO A 147 -17.16 -9.30 19.58
N ARG A 148 -16.90 -9.96 18.45
CA ARG A 148 -17.55 -9.68 17.16
C ARG A 148 -18.18 -10.95 16.59
N THR A 149 -19.23 -10.76 15.80
CA THR A 149 -19.85 -11.81 14.99
C THR A 149 -18.95 -12.09 13.76
N GLY A 150 -18.49 -13.33 13.62
CA GLY A 150 -17.64 -13.78 12.50
C GLY A 150 -16.15 -13.96 12.84
N ILE A 151 -15.46 -14.81 12.05
CA ILE A 151 -14.03 -15.14 12.19
C ILE A 151 -13.15 -14.10 11.44
N GLN A 152 -13.48 -12.81 11.54
CA GLN A 152 -12.66 -11.76 10.93
C GLN A 152 -11.70 -11.19 11.96
N VAL A 153 -10.42 -11.54 11.82
CA VAL A 153 -9.35 -11.03 12.67
C VAL A 153 -8.87 -9.69 12.10
N VAL A 154 -8.70 -8.69 12.95
CA VAL A 154 -8.10 -7.42 12.57
C VAL A 154 -6.59 -7.56 12.68
N ASP A 155 -5.91 -7.53 11.55
CA ASP A 155 -4.45 -7.71 11.44
C ASP A 155 -3.67 -6.39 11.39
N HIS A 156 -4.36 -5.26 11.11
CA HIS A 156 -3.74 -3.93 11.05
C HIS A 156 -4.62 -2.85 11.72
N ALA A 157 -3.99 -1.77 12.16
CA ALA A 157 -4.67 -0.62 12.75
C ALA A 157 -5.43 0.25 11.73
N HIS A 158 -5.27 0.00 10.42
CA HIS A 158 -5.85 0.83 9.34
C HIS A 158 -5.51 2.33 9.47
N ASN A 159 -4.35 2.63 10.03
CA ASN A 159 -3.72 3.94 10.13
C ASN A 159 -2.22 3.65 10.34
N TYR A 160 -1.36 4.19 9.48
CA TYR A 160 0.04 3.78 9.47
C TYR A 160 0.79 4.26 10.72
N GLU A 161 0.46 5.43 11.25
CA GLU A 161 1.03 5.97 12.48
C GLU A 161 0.68 5.10 13.69
N LEU A 162 -0.58 4.67 13.80
CA LEU A 162 -1.01 3.74 14.84
C LEU A 162 -0.36 2.38 14.68
N GLN A 163 -0.18 1.88 13.45
CA GLN A 163 0.54 0.63 13.21
C GLN A 163 2.00 0.74 13.68
N VAL A 164 2.69 1.83 13.31
CA VAL A 164 4.06 2.11 13.76
C VAL A 164 4.13 2.21 15.28
N LEU A 165 3.18 2.91 15.91
CA LEU A 165 3.11 2.98 17.37
C LEU A 165 2.92 1.60 18.00
N MET A 166 2.05 0.76 17.45
CA MET A 166 1.78 -0.58 17.96
C MET A 166 2.98 -1.51 17.80
N GLU A 167 3.64 -1.51 16.64
CA GLU A 167 4.73 -2.46 16.37
C GLU A 167 6.08 -2.00 16.89
N GLN A 168 6.33 -0.68 16.87
CA GLN A 168 7.65 -0.08 17.15
C GLN A 168 7.66 0.89 18.34
N GLY A 169 6.51 1.08 18.99
CA GLY A 169 6.37 1.91 20.19
C GLY A 169 6.53 3.40 19.92
N PHE A 170 6.65 4.18 21.01
CA PHE A 170 6.85 5.62 20.90
C PHE A 170 8.16 5.99 20.20
N LEU A 171 9.22 5.17 20.30
CA LEU A 171 10.48 5.44 19.59
C LEU A 171 10.30 5.35 18.07
N GLY A 172 9.60 4.32 17.60
CA GLY A 172 9.25 4.19 16.18
C GLY A 172 8.37 5.33 15.70
N LEU A 173 7.33 5.69 16.48
CA LEU A 173 6.44 6.80 16.13
C LEU A 173 7.17 8.14 16.05
N ILE A 174 8.07 8.43 17.00
CA ILE A 174 8.90 9.64 16.97
C ILE A 174 9.79 9.63 15.73
N GLY A 175 10.46 8.52 15.44
CA GLY A 175 11.31 8.37 14.25
C GLY A 175 10.54 8.61 12.96
N PHE A 176 9.36 8.00 12.83
CA PHE A 176 8.48 8.18 11.67
C PHE A 176 7.99 9.63 11.54
N THR A 177 7.59 10.26 12.65
CA THR A 177 7.12 11.66 12.67
C THR A 177 8.24 12.63 12.30
N MET A 178 9.45 12.42 12.83
CA MET A 178 10.63 13.22 12.48
C MET A 178 10.98 13.08 11.00
N PHE A 179 11.04 11.84 10.48
CA PHE A 179 11.31 11.58 9.07
C PHE A 179 10.27 12.26 8.17
N SER A 180 8.99 12.09 8.46
CA SER A 180 7.89 12.72 7.73
C SER A 180 7.96 14.25 7.80
N GLY A 181 8.29 14.81 8.98
CA GLY A 181 8.50 16.24 9.17
C GLY A 181 9.64 16.79 8.32
N PHE A 182 10.79 16.14 8.30
CA PHE A 182 11.92 16.54 7.45
C PHE A 182 11.58 16.45 5.96
N LEU A 183 10.81 15.44 5.56
CA LEU A 183 10.34 15.28 4.19
C LEU A 183 9.39 16.42 3.77
N VAL A 184 8.47 16.84 4.65
CA VAL A 184 7.61 18.02 4.42
C VAL A 184 8.44 19.30 4.34
N VAL A 185 9.40 19.50 5.24
CA VAL A 185 10.31 20.66 5.19
C VAL A 185 11.13 20.67 3.89
N SER A 186 11.64 19.51 3.46
CA SER A 186 12.35 19.33 2.20
C SER A 186 11.49 19.69 0.98
N ALA A 187 10.24 19.21 0.95
CA ALA A 187 9.26 19.56 -0.06
C ALA A 187 8.98 21.07 -0.10
N PHE A 188 8.69 21.67 1.05
CA PHE A 188 8.38 23.10 1.16
C PHE A 188 9.54 23.99 0.73
N THR A 189 10.75 23.71 1.22
CA THR A 189 11.96 24.46 0.86
C THR A 189 12.29 24.32 -0.62
N THR A 190 12.10 23.14 -1.20
CA THR A 190 12.22 22.90 -2.65
C THR A 190 11.24 23.76 -3.45
N VAL A 191 9.96 23.75 -3.07
CA VAL A 191 8.92 24.58 -3.71
C VAL A 191 9.28 26.06 -3.63
N LYS A 192 9.71 26.54 -2.44
CA LYS A 192 10.12 27.93 -2.22
C LYS A 192 11.27 28.32 -3.15
N LYS A 193 12.29 27.46 -3.28
CA LYS A 193 13.47 27.69 -4.13
C LYS A 193 13.14 27.68 -5.62
N ILE A 194 12.31 26.74 -6.09
CA ILE A 194 11.84 26.70 -7.48
C ILE A 194 11.04 27.98 -7.79
N ARG A 195 10.19 28.43 -6.86
CA ARG A 195 9.42 29.66 -7.02
C ARG A 195 10.28 30.92 -7.02
N SER A 196 11.33 31.01 -6.21
CA SER A 196 12.15 32.23 -6.11
C SER A 196 13.23 32.37 -7.18
N SER A 197 13.44 31.34 -8.00
CA SER A 197 14.53 31.29 -8.99
C SER A 197 14.01 31.39 -10.42
N ASN A 198 14.93 31.50 -11.39
CA ASN A 198 14.62 31.39 -12.81
C ASN A 198 14.20 29.95 -13.24
N TYR A 199 14.13 29.00 -12.29
CA TYR A 199 13.75 27.60 -12.56
C TYR A 199 12.26 27.37 -12.77
N ARG A 200 11.43 28.41 -12.70
CA ARG A 200 9.95 28.34 -12.81
C ARG A 200 9.43 27.55 -14.02
N LEU A 201 10.17 27.52 -15.13
CA LEU A 201 9.85 26.78 -16.35
C LEU A 201 10.93 25.74 -16.72
N SER A 202 11.76 25.35 -15.75
CA SER A 202 12.85 24.38 -15.95
C SER A 202 12.38 22.93 -15.76
N VAL A 203 13.21 21.99 -16.21
CA VAL A 203 13.03 20.55 -15.96
C VAL A 203 12.84 20.23 -14.47
N VAL A 204 13.49 20.98 -13.58
CA VAL A 204 13.37 20.81 -12.12
C VAL A 204 11.95 21.10 -11.62
N ALA A 205 11.29 22.13 -12.16
CA ALA A 205 9.90 22.43 -11.82
C ALA A 205 8.95 21.32 -12.32
N ILE A 206 9.21 20.76 -13.50
CA ILE A 206 8.45 19.64 -14.07
C ILE A 206 8.60 18.39 -13.19
N ILE A 207 9.83 18.04 -12.79
CA ILE A 207 10.08 16.92 -11.87
C ILE A 207 9.41 17.19 -10.52
N GLY A 208 9.45 18.42 -10.01
CA GLY A 208 8.72 18.82 -8.81
C GLY A 208 7.22 18.58 -8.90
N LEU A 209 6.59 18.95 -10.03
CA LEU A 209 5.17 18.68 -10.29
C LEU A 209 4.86 17.19 -10.45
N ALA A 210 5.83 16.39 -10.89
CA ALA A 210 5.64 14.95 -11.03
C ALA A 210 5.74 14.21 -9.68
N LEU A 211 6.56 14.69 -8.74
CA LEU A 211 6.88 13.95 -7.50
C LEU A 211 6.13 14.49 -6.26
N LEU A 212 6.01 15.81 -6.10
CA LEU A 212 5.45 16.41 -4.87
C LEU A 212 3.95 16.12 -4.69
N PRO A 213 3.10 16.22 -5.73
CA PRO A 213 1.68 15.92 -5.59
C PRO A 213 1.36 14.46 -5.21
N PRO A 214 1.91 13.42 -5.86
CA PRO A 214 1.64 12.04 -5.45
C PRO A 214 2.20 11.74 -4.05
N MET A 215 3.28 12.41 -3.62
CA MET A 215 3.81 12.27 -2.26
C MET A 215 2.78 12.77 -1.23
N ILE A 216 2.23 13.97 -1.43
CA ILE A 216 1.20 14.53 -0.53
C ILE A 216 -0.06 13.65 -0.57
N GLY A 217 -0.50 13.22 -1.75
CA GLY A 217 -1.63 12.30 -1.89
C GLY A 217 -1.42 11.00 -1.11
N ARG A 218 -0.22 10.42 -1.19
CA ARG A 218 0.13 9.20 -0.46
C ARG A 218 0.19 9.42 1.04
N MET A 219 0.76 10.54 1.52
CA MET A 219 0.80 10.87 2.95
C MET A 219 -0.60 11.02 3.57
N VAL A 220 -1.58 11.52 2.81
CA VAL A 220 -2.98 11.60 3.25
C VAL A 220 -3.65 10.23 3.25
N GLU A 221 -3.36 9.38 2.26
CA GLU A 221 -3.97 8.06 2.15
C GLU A 221 -3.55 7.11 3.28
N ILE A 222 -2.27 7.12 3.68
CA ILE A 222 -1.76 6.27 4.76
C ILE A 222 -2.33 6.59 6.15
N GLN A 223 -2.95 7.77 6.33
CA GLN A 223 -3.67 8.12 7.57
C GLN A 223 -4.86 7.20 7.85
N SER A 224 -5.35 6.50 6.83
CA SER A 224 -6.50 5.63 6.99
C SER A 224 -6.43 4.33 6.16
N GLY A 225 -5.31 4.14 5.45
CA GLY A 225 -5.03 2.98 4.63
C GLY A 225 -4.35 1.85 5.41
N VAL A 226 -4.25 0.69 4.76
CA VAL A 226 -3.36 -0.40 5.18
C VAL A 226 -2.19 -0.39 4.23
N ALA A 227 -0.98 -0.24 4.74
CA ALA A 227 0.20 -0.27 3.90
C ALA A 227 0.53 -1.72 3.52
N ARG A 228 0.24 -2.09 2.27
CA ARG A 228 0.76 -3.33 1.69
C ARG A 228 2.25 -3.15 1.39
N VAL A 229 3.02 -4.24 1.45
CA VAL A 229 4.47 -4.22 1.22
C VAL A 229 4.82 -3.60 -0.14
N SER A 230 4.07 -3.94 -1.20
CA SER A 230 4.20 -3.35 -2.54
C SER A 230 4.09 -1.83 -2.53
N ASP A 231 3.12 -1.32 -1.78
CA ASP A 231 2.78 0.09 -1.75
C ASP A 231 3.78 0.87 -0.88
N LEU A 232 4.31 0.22 0.16
CA LEU A 232 5.33 0.77 1.04
C LEU A 232 6.66 0.95 0.29
N ALA A 233 7.06 -0.02 -0.53
CA ALA A 233 8.25 0.08 -1.36
C ALA A 233 8.18 1.26 -2.34
N MET A 234 7.06 1.41 -3.05
CA MET A 234 6.84 2.54 -3.96
C MET A 234 6.82 3.89 -3.22
N MET A 235 6.22 3.92 -2.02
CA MET A 235 6.21 5.11 -1.18
C MET A 235 7.63 5.54 -0.77
N PHE A 236 8.47 4.61 -0.31
CA PHE A 236 9.85 4.93 0.04
C PHE A 236 10.69 5.33 -1.17
N ALA A 237 10.46 4.74 -2.35
CA ALA A 237 11.08 5.19 -3.59
C ALA A 237 10.70 6.64 -3.93
N LEU A 238 9.43 7.00 -3.75
CA LEU A 238 8.94 8.37 -3.93
C LEU A 238 9.59 9.33 -2.93
N PHE A 239 9.72 8.94 -1.66
CA PHE A 239 10.40 9.73 -0.64
C PHE A 239 11.88 9.96 -0.98
N GLY A 240 12.59 8.92 -1.42
CA GLY A 240 13.96 9.04 -1.90
C GLY A 240 14.09 9.99 -3.10
N ALA A 241 13.14 9.94 -4.04
CA ALA A 241 13.11 10.85 -5.19
C ALA A 241 12.92 12.32 -4.79
N ILE A 242 12.12 12.60 -3.76
CA ILE A 242 11.93 13.96 -3.21
C ILE A 242 13.21 14.47 -2.55
N ILE A 243 13.89 13.62 -1.77
CA ILE A 243 15.17 13.98 -1.15
C ILE A 243 16.21 14.28 -2.24
N ALA A 244 16.26 13.46 -3.30
CA ALA A 244 17.16 13.67 -4.44
C ALA A 244 16.83 14.98 -5.20
N LEU A 245 15.55 15.29 -5.40
CA LEU A 245 15.12 16.55 -6.00
C LEU A 245 15.54 17.75 -5.15
N HIS A 246 15.36 17.67 -3.83
CA HIS A 246 15.76 18.72 -2.91
C HIS A 246 17.27 19.00 -2.98
N GLU A 247 18.08 17.94 -2.98
CA GLU A 247 19.53 18.05 -3.12
C GLU A 247 19.94 18.65 -4.48
N LEU A 248 19.28 18.24 -5.57
CA LEU A 248 19.52 18.79 -6.91
C LEU A 248 19.27 20.30 -6.94
N VAL A 249 18.14 20.74 -6.39
CA VAL A 249 17.75 22.16 -6.32
C VAL A 249 18.76 22.95 -5.48
N ASN A 250 19.22 22.38 -4.37
CA ASN A 250 20.22 23.00 -3.50
C ASN A 250 21.56 23.20 -4.22
N ARG A 251 22.07 22.17 -4.91
CA ARG A 251 23.35 22.23 -5.64
C ARG A 251 23.35 23.25 -6.77
N GLN A 252 22.28 23.28 -7.56
CA GLN A 252 22.18 24.23 -8.68
C GLN A 252 22.14 25.68 -8.19
N GLN A 253 21.55 25.95 -7.03
CA GLN A 253 21.55 27.29 -6.45
C GLN A 253 22.95 27.73 -5.99
N VAL A 254 23.72 26.83 -5.36
CA VAL A 254 25.12 27.11 -4.98
C VAL A 254 25.95 27.42 -6.22
N SER A 255 25.86 26.59 -7.27
CA SER A 255 26.58 26.80 -8.52
C SER A 255 26.24 28.11 -9.23
N ASN A 256 24.99 28.58 -9.16
CA ASN A 256 24.60 29.85 -9.76
C ASN A 256 25.03 31.08 -8.97
N ASN A 257 25.28 30.93 -7.66
CA ASN A 257 25.80 32.00 -6.82
C ASN A 257 27.34 32.10 -6.88
N GLU A 258 28.03 31.01 -7.24
CA GLU A 258 29.49 30.91 -7.33
C GLU A 258 30.06 31.19 -8.73
N THR A 259 29.51 32.15 -9.49
CA THR A 259 30.21 32.67 -10.69
C THR A 259 31.47 33.46 -10.30
N SER A 260 32.52 32.72 -9.93
CA SER A 260 33.96 33.07 -9.96
C SER A 260 34.72 31.81 -10.39
N PRO A 261 35.63 31.88 -11.38
CA PRO A 261 36.29 30.68 -11.88
C PRO A 261 37.46 30.32 -10.97
N THR A 262 37.25 29.40 -10.05
CA THR A 262 38.36 28.63 -9.47
C THR A 262 38.11 27.17 -9.70
N ALA A 263 38.79 26.66 -10.73
CA ALA A 263 38.95 25.25 -10.98
C ALA A 263 39.50 24.57 -9.73
N GLN A 264 38.73 23.63 -9.17
CA GLN A 264 39.29 22.62 -8.29
C GLN A 264 38.91 21.24 -8.82
N ARG A 265 39.97 20.56 -9.28
CA ARG A 265 39.98 19.20 -9.84
C ARG A 265 39.47 18.18 -8.82
N SER A 266 38.56 17.34 -9.32
CA SER A 266 38.54 15.87 -9.23
C SER A 266 39.44 15.20 -8.17
N THR A 267 38.79 14.61 -7.16
CA THR A 267 39.10 13.28 -6.61
C THR A 267 37.85 12.68 -5.93
N SER A 268 36.86 12.23 -6.69
CA SER A 268 35.83 11.32 -6.11
C SER A 268 35.09 10.43 -7.11
N ALA A 269 35.34 10.55 -8.42
CA ALA A 269 34.60 9.83 -9.45
C ALA A 269 34.58 8.30 -9.24
N GLY A 270 35.71 7.70 -8.82
CA GLY A 270 35.78 6.27 -8.51
C GLY A 270 34.98 5.86 -7.26
N PHE A 271 34.97 6.70 -6.23
CA PHE A 271 34.25 6.44 -4.98
C PHE A 271 32.73 6.65 -5.12
N PHE A 272 32.32 7.56 -6.00
CA PHE A 272 30.91 7.81 -6.34
C PHE A 272 30.36 6.75 -7.31
N ALA A 273 31.15 6.33 -8.30
CA ALA A 273 30.77 5.27 -9.25
C ALA A 273 30.54 3.93 -8.56
N TRP A 274 31.42 3.53 -7.63
CA TRP A 274 31.24 2.31 -6.84
C TRP A 274 29.95 2.34 -6.00
N LYS A 275 29.61 3.47 -5.37
CA LYS A 275 28.35 3.61 -4.63
C LYS A 275 27.12 3.47 -5.53
N ILE A 276 27.14 4.05 -6.74
CA ILE A 276 26.05 3.90 -7.71
C ILE A 276 25.92 2.42 -8.15
N ILE A 277 27.04 1.73 -8.38
CA ILE A 277 27.03 0.31 -8.75
C ILE A 277 26.49 -0.54 -7.60
N VAL A 278 26.95 -0.34 -6.37
CA VAL A 278 26.46 -1.07 -5.19
C VAL A 278 24.98 -0.82 -4.96
N ILE A 279 24.53 0.43 -5.01
CA ILE A 279 23.10 0.78 -4.90
C ILE A 279 22.31 0.14 -6.03
N GLY A 280 22.82 0.17 -7.27
CA GLY A 280 22.19 -0.45 -8.43
C GLY A 280 22.07 -1.97 -8.30
N VAL A 281 23.10 -2.65 -7.81
CA VAL A 281 23.10 -4.11 -7.57
C VAL A 281 22.13 -4.46 -6.45
N VAL A 282 22.15 -3.75 -5.32
CA VAL A 282 21.23 -3.99 -4.21
C VAL A 282 19.79 -3.71 -4.64
N ALA A 283 19.54 -2.60 -5.34
CA ALA A 283 18.22 -2.28 -5.88
C ALA A 283 17.74 -3.35 -6.88
N THR A 284 18.61 -3.82 -7.78
CA THR A 284 18.27 -4.87 -8.74
C THR A 284 17.97 -6.19 -8.02
N MET A 285 18.73 -6.53 -6.97
CA MET A 285 18.49 -7.74 -6.17
C MET A 285 17.15 -7.66 -5.43
N ILE A 286 16.84 -6.51 -4.82
CA ILE A 286 15.55 -6.23 -4.16
C ILE A 286 14.41 -6.29 -5.17
N ILE A 287 14.53 -5.58 -6.30
CA ILE A 287 13.53 -5.57 -7.38
C ILE A 287 13.31 -6.98 -7.91
N THR A 288 14.37 -7.78 -8.11
CA THR A 288 14.26 -9.16 -8.59
C THR A 288 13.56 -10.04 -7.56
N LEU A 289 13.85 -9.88 -6.26
CA LEU A 289 13.13 -10.57 -5.18
C LEU A 289 11.63 -10.23 -5.19
N PHE A 290 11.28 -8.95 -5.29
CA PHE A 290 9.89 -8.49 -5.31
C PHE A 290 9.16 -8.91 -6.59
N ILE A 291 9.77 -8.75 -7.77
CA ILE A 291 9.20 -9.18 -9.04
C ILE A 291 9.03 -10.70 -9.06
N ARG A 292 10.00 -11.47 -8.57
CA ARG A 292 9.87 -12.94 -8.50
C ARG A 292 8.73 -13.36 -7.59
N TRP A 293 8.55 -12.66 -6.48
CA TRP A 293 7.45 -12.89 -5.56
C TRP A 293 6.08 -12.52 -6.16
N ASP A 294 5.99 -11.41 -6.89
CA ASP A 294 4.77 -10.99 -7.60
C ASP A 294 4.43 -11.87 -8.80
N ILE A 295 5.43 -12.29 -9.59
CA ILE A 295 5.25 -13.24 -10.69
C ILE A 295 4.71 -14.57 -10.15
N ARG A 296 5.24 -15.05 -9.02
CA ARG A 296 4.75 -16.26 -8.37
C ARG A 296 3.26 -16.14 -8.00
N ARG A 297 2.86 -15.00 -7.44
CA ARG A 297 1.47 -14.71 -7.06
C ARG A 297 0.54 -14.53 -8.26
N LEU A 298 1.02 -13.91 -9.33
CA LEU A 298 0.27 -13.70 -10.55
C LEU A 298 0.11 -15.02 -11.33
N SER A 299 1.16 -15.84 -11.40
CA SER A 299 1.12 -17.21 -11.94
C SER A 299 0.15 -18.10 -11.16
N SER A 300 0.12 -17.96 -9.83
CA SER A 300 -0.82 -18.69 -8.98
C SER A 300 -2.27 -18.27 -9.25
N SER A 301 -2.54 -16.96 -9.36
CA SER A 301 -3.86 -16.45 -9.79
C SER A 301 -4.26 -16.97 -11.17
N TRP A 302 -3.32 -17.04 -12.12
CA TRP A 302 -3.57 -17.58 -13.45
C TRP A 302 -3.98 -19.04 -13.37
N HIS A 303 -3.19 -19.90 -12.74
CA HIS A 303 -3.51 -21.33 -12.65
C HIS A 303 -4.84 -21.59 -11.94
N HIS A 304 -5.18 -20.77 -10.95
CA HIS A 304 -6.49 -20.85 -10.31
C HIS A 304 -7.64 -20.48 -11.29
N ALA A 305 -7.46 -19.42 -12.09
CA ALA A 305 -8.43 -19.02 -13.11
C ALA A 305 -8.54 -20.06 -14.26
N GLU A 306 -7.42 -20.66 -14.65
CA GLU A 306 -7.37 -21.76 -15.61
C GLU A 306 -8.15 -22.98 -15.09
N GLY A 307 -8.03 -23.28 -13.79
CA GLY A 307 -8.82 -24.31 -13.12
C GLY A 307 -10.32 -24.13 -13.31
N PHE A 308 -10.86 -22.92 -13.13
CA PHE A 308 -12.29 -22.65 -13.34
C PHE A 308 -12.77 -22.88 -14.77
N SER A 309 -11.87 -22.87 -15.76
CA SER A 309 -12.21 -23.14 -17.16
C SER A 309 -12.17 -24.63 -17.54
N GLN A 310 -11.70 -25.50 -16.65
CA GLN A 310 -11.63 -26.94 -16.90
C GLN A 310 -12.99 -27.61 -16.66
N THR A 311 -13.32 -28.62 -17.47
CA THR A 311 -14.58 -29.38 -17.36
C THR A 311 -14.47 -30.59 -16.42
N SER A 312 -13.26 -31.07 -16.16
CA SER A 312 -12.98 -32.21 -15.29
C SER A 312 -12.71 -31.77 -13.85
N SER A 313 -13.41 -32.36 -12.88
CA SER A 313 -13.18 -32.07 -11.45
C SER A 313 -11.75 -32.39 -10.99
N PHE A 314 -11.10 -33.37 -11.62
CA PHE A 314 -9.70 -33.70 -11.31
C PHE A 314 -8.74 -32.59 -11.77
N ASP A 315 -8.93 -32.07 -12.98
CA ASP A 315 -8.07 -31.02 -13.54
C ASP A 315 -8.29 -29.68 -12.80
N GLN A 316 -9.52 -29.41 -12.36
CA GLN A 316 -9.84 -28.30 -11.46
C GLN A 316 -9.06 -28.39 -10.15
N LEU A 317 -9.09 -29.56 -9.51
CA LEU A 317 -8.39 -29.80 -8.24
C LEU A 317 -6.88 -29.71 -8.40
N GLN A 318 -6.32 -30.21 -9.50
CA GLN A 318 -4.89 -30.13 -9.80
C GLN A 318 -4.44 -28.68 -10.03
N ALA A 319 -5.24 -27.89 -10.76
CA ALA A 319 -4.99 -26.48 -10.98
C ALA A 319 -5.02 -25.67 -9.67
N TRP A 320 -5.97 -25.99 -8.78
CA TRP A 320 -6.02 -25.43 -7.44
C TRP A 320 -4.81 -25.82 -6.59
N ALA A 321 -4.46 -27.11 -6.53
CA ALA A 321 -3.29 -27.58 -5.79
C ALA A 321 -1.99 -26.92 -6.27
N LYS A 322 -1.87 -26.71 -7.59
CA LYS A 322 -0.76 -25.98 -8.20
C LYS A 322 -0.75 -24.51 -7.78
N ALA A 323 -1.90 -23.83 -7.81
CA ALA A 323 -2.03 -22.45 -7.33
C ALA A 323 -1.64 -22.32 -5.85
N GLN A 324 -2.06 -23.26 -5.00
CA GLN A 324 -1.71 -23.32 -3.57
C GLN A 324 -0.22 -23.55 -3.34
N SER A 325 0.41 -24.47 -4.07
CA SER A 325 1.86 -24.71 -3.95
C SER A 325 2.71 -23.48 -4.28
N GLN A 326 2.19 -22.60 -5.14
CA GLN A 326 2.87 -21.37 -5.55
C GLN A 326 2.59 -20.19 -4.60
N ALA A 327 1.42 -20.12 -3.98
CA ALA A 327 1.06 -19.04 -3.05
C ALA A 327 0.30 -19.57 -1.83
N PRO A 328 0.96 -20.38 -0.97
CA PRO A 328 0.31 -21.04 0.16
C PRO A 328 -0.21 -20.05 1.21
N GLU A 329 0.29 -18.82 1.20
CA GLU A 329 -0.13 -17.76 2.10
C GLU A 329 -1.50 -17.14 1.77
N ARG A 330 -2.19 -17.58 0.70
CA ARG A 330 -3.48 -17.02 0.27
C ARG A 330 -4.65 -17.83 0.83
N PRO A 331 -5.45 -17.28 1.77
CA PRO A 331 -6.55 -18.00 2.38
C PRO A 331 -7.60 -18.49 1.38
N LEU A 332 -7.76 -17.79 0.26
CA LEU A 332 -8.69 -18.17 -0.81
C LEU A 332 -8.40 -19.58 -1.34
N PHE A 333 -7.13 -19.92 -1.52
CA PHE A 333 -6.70 -21.20 -2.06
C PHE A 333 -6.64 -22.25 -0.95
N THR A 334 -6.05 -21.88 0.19
CA THR A 334 -5.93 -22.74 1.36
C THR A 334 -7.28 -23.24 1.86
N ASN A 335 -8.26 -22.35 2.05
CA ASN A 335 -9.57 -22.71 2.57
C ASN A 335 -10.43 -23.45 1.54
N GLY A 336 -10.29 -23.10 0.25
CA GLY A 336 -10.97 -23.78 -0.84
C GLY A 336 -10.52 -25.24 -0.95
N LEU A 337 -9.21 -25.47 -1.04
CA LEU A 337 -8.63 -26.83 -1.07
C LEU A 337 -8.88 -27.62 0.20
N PHE A 338 -8.80 -26.97 1.37
CA PHE A 338 -9.17 -27.61 2.63
C PHE A 338 -10.60 -28.18 2.55
N THR A 339 -11.56 -27.37 2.09
CA THR A 339 -12.96 -27.76 2.00
C THR A 339 -13.16 -28.95 1.06
N GLU A 340 -12.51 -28.92 -0.12
CA GLU A 340 -12.60 -30.02 -1.09
C GLU A 340 -11.96 -31.30 -0.59
N TYR A 341 -10.77 -31.24 0.02
CA TYR A 341 -10.13 -32.42 0.60
C TYR A 341 -10.93 -32.97 1.79
N PHE A 342 -11.52 -32.11 2.61
CA PHE A 342 -12.37 -32.50 3.73
C PHE A 342 -13.64 -33.21 3.25
N HIS A 343 -14.34 -32.66 2.25
CA HIS A 343 -15.51 -33.31 1.66
C HIS A 343 -15.16 -34.63 0.95
N GLY A 344 -14.04 -34.67 0.23
CA GLY A 344 -13.53 -35.89 -0.40
C GLY A 344 -13.23 -36.98 0.62
N ALA A 345 -12.61 -36.61 1.75
CA ALA A 345 -12.34 -37.54 2.86
C ALA A 345 -13.64 -38.13 3.45
N ILE A 346 -14.67 -37.29 3.66
CA ILE A 346 -15.97 -37.76 4.14
C ILE A 346 -16.62 -38.74 3.15
N LEU A 347 -16.55 -38.42 1.86
CA LEU A 347 -17.13 -39.26 0.81
C LEU A 347 -16.46 -40.64 0.76
N LEU A 348 -15.12 -40.68 0.74
CA LEU A 348 -14.37 -41.94 0.70
C LEU A 348 -14.60 -42.78 1.97
N HIS A 349 -14.66 -42.11 3.14
CA HIS A 349 -14.97 -42.79 4.38
C HIS A 349 -16.38 -43.43 4.34
N SER A 350 -17.37 -42.71 3.80
CA SER A 350 -18.73 -43.23 3.63
C SER A 350 -18.83 -44.40 2.65
N GLN A 351 -17.85 -44.55 1.75
CA GLN A 351 -17.74 -45.64 0.79
C GLN A 351 -16.94 -46.84 1.33
N GLY A 352 -16.42 -46.75 2.56
CA GLY A 352 -15.61 -47.79 3.20
C GLY A 352 -14.13 -47.76 2.82
N ASP A 353 -13.68 -46.73 2.10
CA ASP A 353 -12.28 -46.52 1.75
C ASP A 353 -11.59 -45.67 2.83
N GLU A 354 -11.30 -46.31 3.97
CA GLU A 354 -10.76 -45.64 5.15
C GLU A 354 -9.33 -45.12 4.96
N GLU A 355 -8.52 -45.78 4.14
CA GLU A 355 -7.12 -45.42 3.92
C GLU A 355 -6.99 -44.12 3.12
N ASP A 356 -7.69 -44.03 1.98
CA ASP A 356 -7.64 -42.83 1.16
C ASP A 356 -8.42 -41.67 1.81
N ALA A 357 -9.48 -41.96 2.56
CA ALA A 357 -10.17 -40.96 3.38
C ALA A 357 -9.23 -40.33 4.42
N LEU A 358 -8.48 -41.16 5.15
CA LEU A 358 -7.52 -40.69 6.15
C LEU A 358 -6.43 -39.83 5.51
N LYS A 359 -5.93 -40.24 4.34
CA LYS A 359 -4.91 -39.51 3.59
C LYS A 359 -5.38 -38.12 3.15
N LEU A 360 -6.61 -38.01 2.64
CA LEU A 360 -7.21 -36.72 2.29
C LEU A 360 -7.44 -35.85 3.52
N MET A 361 -7.87 -36.44 4.63
CA MET A 361 -8.08 -35.71 5.88
C MET A 361 -6.77 -35.15 6.46
N LEU A 362 -5.68 -35.93 6.42
CA LEU A 362 -4.35 -35.47 6.81
C LEU A 362 -3.85 -34.35 5.89
N THR A 363 -4.06 -34.49 4.59
CA THR A 363 -3.70 -33.44 3.62
C THR A 363 -4.48 -32.14 3.87
N ALA A 364 -5.78 -32.24 4.17
CA ALA A 364 -6.62 -31.09 4.53
C ALA A 364 -6.09 -30.42 5.81
N ARG A 365 -5.77 -31.20 6.84
CA ARG A 365 -5.19 -30.70 8.09
C ARG A 365 -3.89 -29.95 7.84
N ASP A 366 -2.99 -30.52 7.05
CA ASP A 366 -1.67 -29.95 6.77
C ASP A 366 -1.74 -28.64 5.98
N LEU A 367 -2.86 -28.35 5.30
CA LEU A 367 -3.08 -27.04 4.67
C LEU A 367 -3.39 -25.92 5.68
N LEU A 368 -3.90 -26.26 6.86
CA LEU A 368 -4.30 -25.28 7.90
C LEU A 368 -3.24 -25.09 8.99
N LEU A 369 -2.16 -25.86 8.96
CA LEU A 369 -0.99 -25.76 9.84
C LEU A 369 0.12 -24.98 9.14
#